data_AF-A0A5J4PIH2-F1
#
_entry.id   AF-A0A5J4PIH2-F1
#
_cell.length_a   1.000
_cell.length_b   1.000
_cell.length_c   1.000
_cell.angle_alpha   90.00
_cell.angle_beta   90.00
_cell.angle_gamma   90.00
#
_symmetry.space_group_name_H-M   'P 1'
#
loop_
_entity.id
_entity.type
_entity.pdbx_description
1 polymer ?
#
loop_
_entity_poly.entity_id
_entity_poly.type
_entity_poly.pdbx_seq_one_letter_code
_entity_poly.pdbx_strand_id
1 'polypeptide(L)' 'EKLQIIHYAVSLGHHRTLIFYLDSNDLLQTSFKFSTPEQLNSWNNFAGEGIFRLSIGLEDADDLIADLEQALKD' A
#
# COMPACT_ATOMS: atom_id res chain seq x y z
N GLU A 1 -11.79 0.27 12.28
CA GLU A 1 -12.34 1.65 12.08
C GLU A 1 -11.77 2.27 10.78
N LYS A 2 -12.03 3.54 10.43
CA LYS A 2 -11.44 4.20 9.22
C LYS A 2 -10.19 4.99 9.60
N LEU A 3 -9.19 5.07 8.71
CA LEU A 3 -8.01 5.94 8.88
C LEU A 3 -8.43 7.41 9.03
N GLN A 4 -7.79 8.12 9.97
CA GLN A 4 -8.08 9.53 10.29
C GLN A 4 -6.94 10.47 9.90
N ILE A 5 -5.69 10.00 9.97
CA ILE A 5 -4.49 10.78 9.65
C ILE A 5 -3.94 10.37 8.28
N ILE A 6 -3.87 9.06 8.03
CA ILE A 6 -3.34 8.53 6.78
C ILE A 6 -4.37 8.67 5.67
N HIS A 7 -3.98 9.31 4.57
CA HIS A 7 -4.90 9.64 3.48
C HIS A 7 -4.82 8.65 2.31
N TYR A 8 -5.97 8.22 1.78
CA TYR A 8 -6.00 7.40 0.56
C TYR A 8 -5.74 8.25 -0.69
N ALA A 9 -4.54 8.16 -1.29
CA ALA A 9 -4.18 8.92 -2.50
C ALA A 9 -3.00 8.30 -3.27
N VAL A 10 -2.96 8.52 -4.59
CA VAL A 10 -1.95 7.95 -5.52
C VAL A 10 -0.58 8.66 -5.50
N SER A 11 -0.48 9.85 -4.90
CA SER A 11 0.74 10.68 -4.91
C SER A 11 1.84 10.12 -3.99
N LEU A 12 3.07 10.66 -4.11
CA LEU A 12 4.24 10.32 -3.29
C LEU A 12 5.00 11.60 -2.91
N GLY A 13 5.73 11.56 -1.78
CA GLY A 13 6.64 12.64 -1.36
C GLY A 13 5.96 13.90 -0.80
N HIS A 14 4.72 13.77 -0.34
CA HIS A 14 3.99 14.86 0.31
C HIS A 14 4.33 14.93 1.80
N HIS A 15 4.08 16.08 2.46
CA HIS A 15 4.26 16.21 3.90
C HIS A 15 3.28 15.37 4.73
N ARG A 16 2.29 14.75 4.06
CA ARG A 16 1.28 13.89 4.68
C ARG A 16 1.53 12.44 4.33
N THR A 17 1.23 11.55 5.27
CA THR A 17 1.26 10.12 5.05
C THR A 17 0.11 9.71 4.13
N LEU A 18 0.45 8.98 3.07
CA LEU A 18 -0.48 8.50 2.06
C LEU A 18 -0.50 6.97 2.02
N ILE A 19 -1.68 6.39 1.78
CA ILE A 19 -1.88 4.97 1.52
C ILE A 19 -2.59 4.79 0.18
N PHE A 20 -2.24 3.74 -0.55
CA PHE A 20 -2.95 3.38 -1.78
C PHE A 20 -2.95 1.87 -1.97
N TYR A 21 -4.09 1.33 -2.40
CA TYR A 21 -4.20 -0.09 -2.73
C TYR A 21 -3.70 -0.32 -4.15
N LEU A 22 -2.76 -1.24 -4.29
CA LEU A 22 -2.22 -1.69 -5.56
C LEU A 22 -2.78 -3.06 -5.87
N ASP A 23 -3.78 -3.11 -6.75
CA ASP A 23 -4.34 -4.35 -7.26
C ASP A 23 -3.31 -5.11 -8.11
N SER A 24 -3.12 -6.40 -7.81
CA SER A 24 -2.14 -7.24 -8.50
C SER A 24 -2.46 -7.38 -9.99
N ASN A 25 -3.73 -7.51 -10.37
CA ASN A 25 -4.12 -7.66 -11.78
C ASN A 25 -3.86 -6.37 -12.56
N ASP A 26 -4.24 -5.22 -12.00
CA ASP A 26 -3.99 -3.91 -12.63
C ASP A 26 -2.48 -3.63 -12.79
N LEU A 27 -1.68 -4.00 -11.79
CA LEU A 27 -0.23 -3.88 -11.85
C LEU A 27 0.39 -4.74 -12.97
N LEU A 28 -0.07 -5.98 -13.13
CA LEU A 28 0.39 -6.89 -14.18
C LEU A 28 0.02 -6.39 -15.59
N GLN A 29 -1.10 -5.71 -15.74
CA GLN A 29 -1.53 -5.15 -17.03
C GLN A 29 -0.74 -3.89 -17.41
N THR A 30 -0.28 -3.12 -16.42
CA THR A 30 0.28 -1.78 -16.64
C THR A 30 1.79 -1.71 -16.45
N SER A 31 2.27 -2.05 -15.25
CA SER A 31 3.55 -1.57 -14.70
C SER A 31 4.55 -2.70 -14.46
N PHE A 32 4.10 -3.86 -14.02
CA PHE A 32 4.96 -5.02 -13.76
C PHE A 32 4.82 -6.05 -14.87
N LYS A 33 5.75 -5.99 -15.83
CA LYS A 33 5.87 -6.99 -16.89
C LYS A 33 6.85 -8.06 -16.45
N PHE A 34 6.35 -9.13 -15.83
CA PHE A 34 7.16 -10.30 -15.54
C PHE A 34 7.46 -11.07 -16.82
N SER A 35 8.73 -11.45 -16.99
CA SER A 35 9.21 -12.10 -18.22
C SER A 35 9.22 -13.62 -18.10
N THR A 36 9.10 -14.16 -16.88
CA THR A 36 9.07 -15.61 -16.63
C THR A 36 7.91 -16.04 -15.73
N PRO A 37 7.42 -17.29 -15.88
CA PRO A 37 6.40 -17.85 -15.00
C PRO A 37 6.81 -17.85 -13.51
N GLU A 38 8.09 -18.03 -13.21
CA GLU A 38 8.60 -18.07 -11.84
C GLU A 38 8.50 -16.70 -11.16
N GLN A 39 8.77 -15.62 -11.91
CA GLN A 39 8.60 -14.25 -11.41
C GLN A 39 7.14 -13.95 -11.09
N LEU A 40 6.23 -14.35 -11.98
CA LEU A 40 4.79 -14.18 -11.79
C LEU A 40 4.29 -14.99 -10.58
N ASN A 41 4.74 -16.24 -10.44
CA ASN A 41 4.37 -17.09 -9.31
C ASN A 41 4.91 -16.52 -7.99
N SER A 42 6.15 -16.04 -7.98
CA SER A 42 6.73 -15.36 -6.82
C SER A 42 5.95 -14.10 -6.44
N TRP A 43 5.50 -13.31 -7.42
CA TRP A 43 4.67 -12.13 -7.17
C TRP A 43 3.32 -12.51 -6.59
N ASN A 44 2.62 -13.48 -7.18
CA ASN A 44 1.31 -13.92 -6.71
C ASN A 44 1.37 -14.48 -5.28
N ASN A 45 2.43 -15.20 -4.93
CA ASN A 45 2.64 -15.71 -3.58
C ASN A 45 2.90 -14.59 -2.55
N PHE A 46 3.53 -13.49 -2.97
CA PHE A 46 3.83 -12.36 -2.09
C PHE A 46 2.67 -11.39 -1.95
N ALA A 47 2.12 -10.95 -3.08
CA ALA A 47 1.14 -9.87 -3.15
C ALA A 47 -0.31 -10.37 -3.10
N GLY A 48 -0.58 -11.65 -3.40
CA GLY A 48 -1.95 -12.15 -3.49
C GLY A 48 -2.80 -11.29 -4.44
N GLU A 49 -3.97 -10.87 -3.96
CA GLU A 49 -4.88 -9.97 -4.70
C GLU A 49 -4.34 -8.54 -4.85
N GLY A 50 -3.44 -8.12 -3.97
CA GLY A 50 -2.84 -6.80 -4.01
C GLY A 50 -2.21 -6.40 -2.69
N ILE A 51 -1.54 -5.25 -2.70
CA ILE A 51 -0.81 -4.73 -1.54
C ILE A 51 -1.20 -3.29 -1.26
N PHE A 52 -1.17 -2.90 0.01
CA PHE A 52 -1.20 -1.48 0.35
C PHE A 52 0.23 -0.92 0.32
N ARG A 53 0.41 0.18 -0.42
CA ARG A 53 1.65 0.96 -0.40
C ARG A 53 1.45 2.18 0.49
N LEU A 54 2.37 2.36 1.44
CA LEU A 54 2.42 3.54 2.28
C LEU A 54 3.55 4.46 1.84
N SER A 55 3.28 5.77 1.78
CA SER A 55 4.27 6.83 1.63
C SER A 55 4.25 7.65 2.92
N ILE A 56 5.25 7.44 3.77
CA ILE A 56 5.33 8.08 5.09
C ILE A 56 5.63 9.57 4.94
N GLY A 57 4.81 10.40 5.59
CA GLY A 57 4.93 11.84 5.66
C GLY A 57 5.83 12.31 6.80
N LEU A 58 5.52 13.48 7.37
CA LEU A 58 6.29 14.13 8.43
C LEU A 58 5.53 14.23 9.76
N GLU A 59 4.41 13.52 9.88
CA GLU A 59 3.64 13.43 11.12
C GLU A 59 4.42 12.73 12.25
N ASP A 60 3.93 12.86 13.48
CA ASP A 60 4.48 12.12 14.61
C ASP A 60 4.30 10.61 14.38
N ALA A 61 5.35 9.84 14.67
CA ALA A 61 5.34 8.40 14.42
C ALA A 61 4.33 7.67 15.31
N ASP A 62 4.14 8.12 16.55
CA ASP A 62 3.20 7.51 17.48
C ASP A 62 1.75 7.72 17.02
N ASP A 63 1.45 8.89 16.46
CA ASP A 63 0.14 9.19 15.87
C ASP A 63 -0.16 8.30 14.66
N LEU A 64 0.82 8.09 13.77
CA LEU A 64 0.68 7.21 12.61
C LEU A 64 0.47 5.75 13.00
N ILE A 65 1.21 5.27 14.01
CA ILE A 65 1.06 3.91 14.53
C ILE A 65 -0.34 3.75 15.14
N ALA A 66 -0.78 4.68 15.98
CA ALA A 66 -2.11 4.65 16.59
C ALA A 66 -3.23 4.66 15.53
N ASP A 67 -3.07 5.43 14.44
CA ASP A 67 -4.04 5.48 13.34
C ASP A 67 -4.11 4.14 12.58
N LEU A 68 -2.98 3.46 12.38
CA LEU A 68 -2.97 2.12 11.79
C LEU A 68 -3.56 1.08 12.74
N GLU A 69 -3.20 1.11 14.02
CA GLU A 69 -3.71 0.18 15.03
C GLU A 69 -5.23 0.25 15.14
N GLN A 70 -5.84 1.44 15.14
CA GLN A 70 -7.30 1.56 15.17
C GLN A 70 -7.95 1.09 13.85
N ALA A 71 -7.33 1.37 12.71
CA ALA A 71 -7.88 0.98 11.42
C ALA A 71 -7.83 -0.55 11.20
N LEU A 72 -6.81 -1.21 11.76
CA LEU A 72 -6.58 -2.66 11.65
C LEU A 72 -7.25 -3.49 12.76
N LYS A 73 -7.86 -2.86 13.77
CA LYS A 73 -8.69 -3.57 14.75
C LYS A 73 -10.00 -4.00 14.11
N ASP A 74 -10.37 -5.25 14.38
CA ASP A 74 -11.64 -5.88 13.99
C ASP A 74 -12.87 -5.11 14.51
#